data_AF-A0A1Y4W0I3-F1
#
_entry.id   AF-A0A1Y4W0I3-F1
#
_cell.length_a   1.000
_cell.length_b   1.000
_cell.length_c   1.000
_cell.angle_alpha   90.00
_cell.angle_beta   90.00
_cell.angle_gamma   90.00
#
_symmetry.space_group_name_H-M   'P 1'
#
loop_
_entity.id
_entity.type
_entity.pdbx_description
1 polymer ?
#
loop_
_entity_poly.entity_id
_entity_poly.type
_entity_poly.pdbx_seq_one_letter_code
_entity_poly.pdbx_strand_id
1 'polypeptide(L)' 'MAEIIDFPFSGEDNVGLEREELLRKLNEVRLKIQRLDEEEPEDMESEAYQKWGEAHEDLEDQVDEILECLDEWGLGQP' A
#
# COMPACT_ATOMS: atom_id res chain seq x y z
N MET A 1 -4.23 8.07 13.36
CA MET A 1 -4.77 6.81 13.91
C MET A 1 -4.72 5.83 12.77
N ALA A 2 -3.80 4.87 12.80
CA ALA A 2 -3.66 3.86 11.74
C ALA A 2 -4.95 3.03 11.68
N GLU A 3 -5.56 2.99 10.51
CA GLU A 3 -6.74 2.18 10.26
C GLU A 3 -6.27 0.73 10.10
N ILE A 4 -6.45 -0.06 11.17
CA ILE A 4 -6.16 -1.49 11.15
C ILE A 4 -7.10 -2.12 10.13
N ILE A 5 -6.54 -2.56 9.01
CA ILE A 5 -7.25 -3.29 7.97
C ILE A 5 -7.62 -4.65 8.57
N ASP A 6 -8.89 -4.86 8.86
CA ASP A 6 -9.44 -6.11 9.38
C ASP A 6 -9.57 -7.12 8.23
N PHE A 7 -8.69 -8.12 8.20
CA PHE A 7 -8.71 -9.20 7.19
C PHE A 7 -9.56 -10.37 7.69
N PRO A 8 -10.69 -10.70 7.04
CA PRO A 8 -11.47 -11.88 7.38
C PRO A 8 -10.86 -13.12 6.75
N PHE A 9 -9.92 -13.75 7.44
CA PHE A 9 -9.31 -15.02 7.03
C PHE A 9 -10.40 -16.12 6.90
N SER A 10 -10.76 -16.50 5.67
CA SER A 10 -11.78 -17.54 5.44
C SER A 10 -11.44 -18.49 4.28
N GLY A 11 -10.73 -19.58 4.61
CA GLY A 11 -10.79 -20.89 3.95
C GLY A 11 -10.03 -21.05 2.62
N GLU A 12 -9.44 -22.24 2.44
CA GLU A 12 -8.50 -22.68 1.39
C GLU A 12 -8.87 -22.40 -0.10
N ASP A 13 -10.07 -21.91 -0.42
CA ASP A 13 -10.49 -21.50 -1.78
C ASP A 13 -10.37 -19.98 -2.02
N ASN A 14 -10.29 -19.16 -0.96
CA ASN A 14 -10.12 -17.69 -1.06
C ASN A 14 -8.67 -17.28 -1.33
N VAL A 15 -7.72 -18.20 -1.23
CA VAL A 15 -6.30 -17.84 -1.18
C VAL A 15 -5.82 -17.17 -2.47
N GLY A 16 -6.37 -17.59 -3.61
CA GLY A 16 -6.12 -16.97 -4.91
C GLY A 16 -6.80 -15.60 -5.07
N LEU A 17 -8.03 -15.47 -4.55
CA LEU A 17 -8.80 -14.22 -4.61
C LEU A 17 -8.17 -13.13 -3.72
N GLU A 18 -7.70 -13.49 -2.53
CA GLU A 18 -6.99 -12.57 -1.62
C GLU A 18 -5.66 -12.09 -2.22
N ARG A 19 -4.90 -12.97 -2.89
CA ARG A 19 -3.67 -12.56 -3.59
C ARG A 19 -3.96 -11.59 -4.75
N GLU A 20 -4.99 -11.86 -5.55
CA GLU A 20 -5.41 -10.95 -6.62
C GLU A 20 -5.90 -9.60 -6.08
N GLU A 21 -6.57 -9.61 -4.93
CA GLU A 21 -7.02 -8.40 -4.24
C GLU A 21 -5.84 -7.58 -3.69
N LEU A 22 -4.86 -8.22 -3.05
CA LEU A 22 -3.62 -7.58 -2.60
C LEU A 22 -2.84 -6.97 -3.78
N LEU A 23 -2.75 -7.67 -4.91
CA LEU A 23 -2.13 -7.14 -6.12
C LEU A 23 -2.91 -5.96 -6.72
N ARG A 24 -4.23 -5.98 -6.67
CA ARG A 24 -5.06 -4.84 -7.10
C ARG A 24 -4.79 -3.64 -6.18
N LYS A 25 -4.81 -3.85 -4.87
CA LYS A 25 -4.57 -2.80 -3.88
C LYS A 25 -3.16 -2.22 -4.01
N LEU A 26 -2.14 -3.05 -4.22
CA LEU A 26 -0.77 -2.62 -4.51
C LEU A 26 -0.72 -1.70 -5.74
N ASN A 27 -1.41 -2.06 -6.82
CA ASN A 27 -1.46 -1.20 -8.02
C ASN A 27 -2.20 0.11 -7.75
N GLU A 28 -3.27 0.09 -6.98
CA GLU A 28 -4.00 1.31 -6.61
C GLU A 28 -3.14 2.25 -5.76
N VAL A 29 -2.42 1.73 -4.76
CA VAL A 29 -1.53 2.54 -3.91
C VAL A 29 -0.38 3.11 -4.75
N ARG A 30 0.24 2.32 -5.62
CA ARG A 30 1.28 2.81 -6.56
C ARG A 30 0.79 3.90 -7.50
N LEU A 31 -0.44 3.78 -8.00
CA LEU A 31 -1.05 4.83 -8.82
C LEU A 31 -1.32 6.12 -8.03
N LYS A 32 -1.65 6.01 -6.73
CA LYS A 32 -1.78 7.18 -5.86
C LYS A 32 -0.43 7.84 -5.63
N ILE A 33 0.62 7.07 -5.35
CA ILE A 33 1.99 7.58 -5.22
C ILE A 33 2.40 8.32 -6.49
N GLN A 34 2.25 7.70 -7.66
CA GLN A 34 2.59 8.35 -8.94
C GLN A 34 1.85 9.67 -9.16
N ARG A 35 0.56 9.74 -8.79
CA ARG A 35 -0.20 11.00 -8.88
C ARG A 35 0.28 12.03 -7.87
N LEU A 36 0.64 11.59 -6.67
CA LEU A 36 1.16 12.45 -5.62
C LEU A 36 2.53 13.01 -6.04
N ASP A 37 3.38 12.21 -6.69
CA ASP A 37 4.66 12.65 -7.26
C ASP A 37 4.49 13.75 -8.32
N GLU A 38 3.44 13.67 -9.15
CA GLU A 38 3.11 14.73 -10.12
C GLU A 38 2.64 16.02 -9.43
N GLU A 39 2.20 15.94 -8.17
CA GLU A 39 1.74 17.04 -7.34
C GLU A 39 2.81 17.49 -6.31
N GLU A 40 4.07 17.07 -6.46
CA GLU A 40 5.18 17.47 -5.58
C GLU A 40 5.31 19.00 -5.50
N PRO A 41 5.21 19.61 -4.31
CA PRO A 41 5.37 21.04 -4.15
C PRO A 41 6.82 21.48 -4.43
N GLU A 42 6.99 22.51 -5.27
CA GLU A 42 8.31 23.05 -5.62
C GLU A 42 9.09 23.61 -4.40
N ASP A 43 8.36 24.11 -3.40
CA ASP A 43 8.95 24.67 -2.18
C ASP A 43 9.09 23.60 -1.09
N MET A 44 10.29 23.03 -1.01
CA MET A 44 10.65 21.97 -0.06
C MET A 44 10.62 22.41 1.42
N GLU A 45 10.58 23.73 1.70
CA GLU A 45 10.48 24.24 3.08
C GLU A 45 9.03 24.54 3.47
N SER A 46 8.09 24.42 2.54
CA SER A 46 6.68 24.72 2.78
C SER A 46 5.99 23.63 3.61
N GLU A 47 4.96 24.03 4.37
CA GLU A 47 4.06 23.09 5.03
C GLU A 47 3.34 22.16 4.03
N ALA A 48 3.19 22.61 2.77
CA ALA A 48 2.59 21.79 1.72
C ALA A 48 3.51 20.63 1.35
N TYR A 49 4.82 20.88 1.22
CA TYR A 49 5.81 19.83 0.98
C TYR A 49 5.90 18.86 2.16
N GLN A 50 5.85 19.35 3.40
CA GLN A 50 5.80 18.46 4.57
C GLN A 50 4.59 17.54 4.55
N LYS A 51 3.39 18.06 4.26
CA LYS A 51 2.16 17.24 4.16
C LYS A 51 2.19 16.27 2.97
N TRP A 52 2.78 16.69 1.85
CA TRP A 52 3.01 15.83 0.71
C TRP A 52 3.93 14.67 1.08
N GLY A 53 5.02 14.96 1.79
CA GLY A 53 5.96 13.96 2.29
C GLY A 53 5.32 12.98 3.28
N GLU A 54 4.56 13.48 4.26
CA GLU A 54 3.80 12.62 5.19
C GLU A 54 2.83 11.69 4.44
N ALA A 55 2.11 12.21 3.43
CA ALA A 55 1.21 11.41 2.62
C ALA A 55 1.95 10.40 1.73
N HIS A 56 3.17 10.73 1.27
CA HIS A 56 4.02 9.84 0.50
C HIS A 56 4.54 8.69 1.38
N GLU A 57 5.05 9.01 2.58
CA GLU A 57 5.49 8.03 3.58
C GLU A 57 4.36 7.06 3.96
N ASP A 58 3.16 7.58 4.26
CA ASP A 58 1.98 6.75 4.59
C ASP A 58 1.60 5.76 3.46
N LEU A 59 1.84 6.15 2.20
CA LEU A 59 1.56 5.29 1.04
C LEU A 59 2.70 4.29 0.80
N GLU A 60 3.95 4.66 1.03
CA GLU A 60 5.10 3.74 0.97
C GLU A 60 5.01 2.65 2.03
N ASP A 61 4.65 3.02 3.28
CA ASP A 61 4.42 2.05 4.35
C ASP A 61 3.32 1.03 3.96
N GLN A 62 2.23 1.50 3.34
CA GLN A 62 1.18 0.61 2.83
C GLN A 62 1.67 -0.31 1.70
N VAL A 63 2.56 0.17 0.83
CA VAL A 63 3.16 -0.66 -0.22
C VAL A 63 3.98 -1.78 0.41
N ASP A 64 4.81 -1.44 1.38
CA ASP A 64 5.68 -2.41 2.06
C ASP A 64 4.85 -3.44 2.83
N GLU A 65 3.83 -3.04 3.58
CA GLU A 65 2.92 -3.98 4.26
C GLU A 65 2.24 -4.95 3.28
N ILE A 66 1.78 -4.46 2.12
CA ILE A 66 1.15 -5.30 1.09
C ILE A 66 2.18 -6.25 0.47
N LEU A 67 3.41 -5.80 0.23
CA LEU A 67 4.49 -6.62 -0.30
C LEU A 67 4.92 -7.71 0.68
N GLU A 68 5.04 -7.38 1.97
CA GLU A 68 5.30 -8.35 3.04
C GLU A 68 4.20 -9.41 3.11
N CYS A 69 2.93 -8.99 3.06
CA CYS A 69 1.81 -9.91 2.96
C CYS A 69 1.91 -10.80 1.71
N LEU A 70 2.20 -10.23 0.53
CA LEU A 70 2.35 -11.02 -0.70
C LEU A 70 3.51 -12.02 -0.65
N ASP A 71 4.62 -11.66 0.01
CA ASP A 71 5.79 -12.53 0.19
C ASP A 71 5.49 -13.67 1.17
N GLU A 72 4.88 -13.38 2.31
CA GLU A 72 4.45 -14.39 3.28
C GLU A 72 3.49 -15.41 2.64
N TRP A 73 2.58 -14.94 1.79
CA TRP A 73 1.66 -15.78 1.04
C TRP A 73 2.35 -16.59 -0.08
N GLY A 74 3.40 -16.04 -0.71
CA GLY A 74 4.18 -16.70 -1.76
C GLY A 74 5.15 -17.77 -1.24
N LEU A 75 5.64 -17.63 -0.02
CA LEU A 75 6.55 -18.58 0.65
C LEU A 75 5.81 -19.71 1.37
N GLY A 76 4.49 -19.58 1.59
CA GLY A 76 3.65 -20.54 2.30
C GLY A 76 2.98 -21.64 1.44
N GLN A 77 3.24 -21.70 0.12
CA GLN A 77 2.65 -22.75 -0.72
C GLN A 77 3.49 -24.04 -0.68
N PRO A 78 2.94 -25.20 -0.24
CA PRO A 78 3.59 -26.50 -0.37
C PRO A 78 3.67 -27.02 -1.81
#